data_AF-A0A497ENM6-F1
#
_entry.id   AF-A0A497ENM6-F1
#
_cell.length_a   1.000
_cell.length_b   1.000
_cell.length_c   1.000
_cell.angle_alpha   90.00
_cell.angle_beta   90.00
_cell.angle_gamma   90.00
#
_symmetry.space_group_name_H-M   'P 1'
#
loop_
_entity.id
_entity.type
_entity.pdbx_description
1 polymer ?
#
loop_
_entity_poly.entity_id
_entity_poly.type
_entity_poly.pdbx_seq_one_letter_code
_entity_poly.pdbx_strand_id
1 'polypeptide(L)'
;MPVLSTGYIIAGACADKVRKTMFAQLRDQVKAGTLDSREVARASGEFNRVLYYILVERLKVGKGDVVRARIQYDVENGKIKWAYDTFSLEVFQRVPDEKVMGEVKQAIQQVEKLVERAPAYVVEKAITTSYGDHILYIKIGEEKVGALMVTPINEEQVLVRGAVLEPTPVIIDRTRVSLEGKPINTALTEKIADLVRTAKAVESEEAEKIVKDAEAVVESESKKIEAKPEE
;
A
#
# COMPACT_ATOMS: atom_id res chain seq x y z
N MET A 1 6.90 -6.96 -36.14
CA MET A 1 6.27 -8.29 -36.00
C MET A 1 5.44 -8.30 -34.72
N PRO A 2 4.20 -8.82 -34.74
CA PRO A 2 3.40 -9.02 -33.54
C PRO A 2 4.12 -9.89 -32.50
N VAL A 3 3.84 -9.65 -31.22
CA VAL A 3 4.36 -10.45 -30.10
C VAL A 3 3.19 -11.16 -29.43
N LEU A 4 3.26 -12.49 -29.33
CA LEU A 4 2.45 -13.22 -28.36
C LEU A 4 3.08 -13.06 -26.99
N SER A 5 2.29 -12.62 -26.00
CA SER A 5 2.68 -12.66 -24.58
C SER A 5 1.60 -13.31 -23.75
N THR A 6 1.99 -14.21 -22.85
CA THR A 6 1.08 -14.81 -21.88
C THR A 6 0.76 -13.88 -20.71
N GLY A 7 1.59 -12.86 -20.47
CA GLY A 7 1.67 -12.22 -19.14
C GLY A 7 2.13 -13.23 -18.08
N TYR A 8 2.04 -12.85 -16.80
CA TYR A 8 2.22 -13.79 -15.70
C TYR A 8 1.00 -14.72 -15.62
N ILE A 9 1.24 -16.02 -15.74
CA ILE A 9 0.20 -17.04 -15.68
C ILE A 9 0.72 -18.26 -14.92
N ILE A 10 -0.17 -18.92 -14.19
CA ILE A 10 0.16 -20.21 -13.57
C ILE A 10 0.54 -21.21 -14.67
N ALA A 11 1.63 -21.96 -14.48
CA ALA A 11 2.19 -22.89 -15.46
C ALA A 11 1.13 -23.89 -15.97
N GLY A 12 0.28 -24.40 -15.08
CA GLY A 12 -0.82 -25.30 -15.43
C GLY A 12 -1.87 -24.71 -16.40
N ALA A 13 -1.97 -23.39 -16.52
CA ALA A 13 -2.91 -22.70 -17.42
C ALA A 13 -2.24 -22.06 -18.64
N CYS A 14 -0.93 -22.25 -18.80
CA CYS A 14 -0.14 -21.58 -19.84
C CYS A 14 -0.63 -21.95 -21.26
N ALA A 15 -0.94 -23.23 -21.49
CA ALA A 15 -1.37 -23.70 -22.81
C ALA A 15 -2.67 -23.04 -23.30
N ASP A 16 -3.66 -22.92 -22.41
CA ASP A 16 -4.92 -22.26 -22.70
C ASP A 16 -4.73 -20.75 -22.90
N LYS A 17 -3.81 -20.14 -22.14
CA LYS A 17 -3.49 -18.73 -22.29
C LYS A 17 -2.88 -18.43 -23.64
N VAL A 18 -1.92 -19.23 -24.12
CA VAL A 18 -1.35 -19.12 -25.47
C VAL A 18 -2.45 -19.17 -26.53
N ARG A 19 -3.33 -20.18 -26.47
CA ARG A 19 -4.42 -20.35 -27.42
C ARG A 19 -5.36 -19.14 -27.42
N LYS A 20 -5.86 -18.73 -26.25
CA LYS A 20 -6.78 -17.59 -26.12
C LYS A 20 -6.14 -16.30 -26.63
N THR A 21 -4.86 -16.06 -26.32
CA THR A 21 -4.14 -14.88 -26.81
C THR A 21 -3.99 -14.90 -28.33
N MET A 22 -3.63 -16.04 -28.94
CA MET A 22 -3.52 -16.15 -30.40
C MET A 22 -4.85 -15.86 -31.10
N PHE A 23 -5.94 -16.48 -30.64
CA PHE A 23 -7.26 -16.25 -31.21
C PHE A 23 -7.73 -14.80 -31.02
N ALA A 24 -7.35 -14.15 -29.92
CA ALA A 24 -7.66 -12.74 -29.71
C ALA A 24 -6.87 -11.82 -30.68
N GLN A 25 -5.57 -12.05 -30.82
CA GLN A 25 -4.70 -11.24 -31.69
C GLN A 25 -5.04 -11.39 -33.18
N LEU A 26 -5.45 -12.58 -33.61
CA LEU A 26 -5.72 -12.91 -35.01
C LEU A 26 -7.21 -12.89 -35.38
N ARG A 27 -8.07 -12.47 -34.45
CA ARG A 27 -9.53 -12.47 -34.60
C ARG A 27 -9.98 -11.80 -35.89
N ASP A 28 -9.41 -10.65 -36.22
CA ASP A 28 -9.89 -9.83 -37.33
C ASP A 28 -9.46 -10.42 -38.68
N GLN A 29 -8.28 -11.06 -38.76
CA GLN A 29 -7.85 -11.81 -39.95
C GLN A 29 -8.71 -13.07 -40.18
N VAL A 30 -9.07 -13.77 -39.09
CA VAL A 30 -9.98 -14.92 -39.16
C VAL A 30 -11.37 -14.49 -39.63
N LYS A 31 -11.90 -13.38 -39.11
CA LYS A 31 -13.19 -12.82 -39.57
C LYS A 31 -13.15 -12.36 -41.03
N ALA A 32 -12.03 -11.82 -41.48
CA ALA A 32 -11.84 -11.40 -42.86
C ALA A 32 -11.61 -12.57 -43.84
N GLY A 33 -11.47 -13.81 -43.36
CA GLY A 33 -11.21 -14.99 -44.18
C GLY A 33 -9.79 -15.08 -44.73
N THR A 34 -8.89 -14.21 -44.31
CA THR A 34 -7.48 -14.20 -44.75
C THR A 34 -6.62 -15.21 -43.97
N LEU A 35 -7.13 -15.75 -42.87
CA LEU A 35 -6.49 -16.78 -42.06
C LEU A 35 -7.51 -17.79 -41.53
N ASP A 36 -7.23 -19.09 -41.64
CA ASP A 36 -8.11 -20.13 -41.10
C ASP A 36 -7.96 -20.26 -39.58
N SER A 37 -9.09 -20.31 -38.86
CA SER A 37 -9.16 -20.68 -37.44
C SER A 37 -8.38 -21.97 -37.09
N ARG A 38 -8.33 -22.95 -38.01
CA ARG A 38 -7.56 -24.19 -37.85
C ARG A 38 -6.05 -23.93 -37.83
N GLU A 39 -5.57 -22.97 -38.61
CA GLU A 39 -4.16 -22.56 -38.61
C GLU A 39 -3.78 -21.92 -37.27
N VAL A 40 -4.65 -21.07 -36.71
CA VAL A 40 -4.44 -20.49 -35.37
C VAL A 40 -4.35 -21.58 -34.29
N ALA A 41 -5.22 -22.60 -34.36
CA ALA A 41 -5.18 -23.74 -33.45
C ALA A 41 -3.90 -24.57 -33.62
N ARG A 42 -3.48 -24.84 -34.86
CA ARG A 42 -2.25 -25.57 -35.19
C ARG A 42 -1.01 -24.85 -34.63
N ALA A 43 -0.86 -23.57 -34.93
CA ALA A 43 0.28 -22.77 -34.47
C ALA A 43 0.34 -22.64 -32.94
N SER A 44 -0.82 -22.48 -32.28
CA SER A 44 -0.91 -22.50 -30.82
C SER A 44 -0.48 -23.85 -30.23
N GLY A 45 -0.91 -24.95 -30.84
CA GLY A 45 -0.53 -26.31 -30.43
C GLY A 45 0.97 -26.59 -30.59
N GLU A 46 1.55 -26.13 -31.70
CA GLU A 46 3.00 -26.22 -31.96
C GLU A 46 3.80 -25.49 -30.87
N PHE A 47 3.47 -24.23 -30.57
CA PHE A 47 4.17 -23.48 -29.54
C PHE A 47 3.95 -24.08 -28.14
N ASN A 48 2.74 -24.57 -27.84
CA ASN A 48 2.46 -25.26 -26.58
C ASN A 48 3.29 -26.54 -26.40
N ARG A 49 3.60 -27.26 -27.48
CA ARG A 49 4.50 -28.42 -27.40
C ARG A 49 5.92 -28.02 -27.02
N VAL A 50 6.42 -26.91 -27.56
CA VAL A 50 7.73 -26.34 -27.19
C VAL A 50 7.73 -25.91 -25.72
N LEU A 51 6.67 -25.21 -25.28
CA LEU A 51 6.52 -24.81 -23.89
C LEU A 51 6.44 -26.01 -22.93
N TYR A 52 5.72 -27.07 -23.30
CA TYR A 52 5.63 -28.28 -22.49
C TYR A 52 7.00 -28.94 -22.32
N TYR A 53 7.74 -29.12 -23.42
CA TYR A 53 9.07 -29.69 -23.39
C TYR A 53 10.00 -28.89 -22.44
N ILE A 54 9.99 -27.57 -22.55
CA ILE A 54 10.88 -26.73 -21.72
C ILE A 54 10.41 -26.70 -20.27
N LEU A 55 9.15 -26.37 -20.01
CA LEU A 55 8.63 -26.18 -18.66
C LEU A 55 8.55 -27.49 -17.88
N VAL A 56 7.97 -28.53 -18.47
CA VAL A 56 7.66 -29.78 -17.77
C VAL A 56 8.82 -30.77 -17.86
N GLU A 57 9.38 -30.98 -19.05
CA GLU A 57 10.41 -32.00 -19.23
C GLU A 57 11.79 -31.53 -18.80
N ARG A 58 12.19 -30.31 -19.17
CA ARG A 58 13.54 -29.77 -18.90
C ARG A 58 13.65 -29.09 -17.54
N LEU A 59 12.76 -28.14 -17.26
CA LEU A 59 12.84 -27.30 -16.06
C LEU A 59 12.07 -27.86 -14.85
N LYS A 60 11.26 -28.91 -15.04
CA LYS A 60 10.46 -29.55 -13.97
C LYS A 60 9.56 -28.56 -13.22
N VAL A 61 9.01 -27.58 -13.92
CA VAL A 61 8.11 -26.55 -13.38
C VAL A 61 6.84 -27.19 -12.85
N GLY A 62 6.51 -26.87 -11.60
CA GLY A 62 5.29 -27.33 -10.94
C GLY A 62 4.06 -26.63 -11.50
N LYS A 63 2.90 -27.31 -11.43
CA LYS A 63 1.64 -26.75 -11.97
C LYS A 63 1.25 -25.41 -11.34
N GLY A 64 1.64 -25.18 -10.09
CA GLY A 64 1.35 -23.95 -9.32
C GLY A 64 2.41 -22.86 -9.44
N ASP A 65 3.50 -23.11 -10.16
CA ASP A 65 4.50 -22.08 -10.46
C ASP A 65 3.94 -21.05 -11.44
N VAL A 66 4.57 -19.89 -11.52
CA VAL A 66 4.18 -18.83 -12.46
C VAL A 66 5.19 -18.76 -13.59
N VAL A 67 4.70 -18.54 -14.81
CA VAL A 67 5.52 -18.42 -16.01
C VAL A 67 5.10 -17.21 -16.83
N ARG A 68 6.00 -16.71 -17.65
CA ARG A 68 5.71 -15.72 -18.69
C ARG A 68 6.47 -16.06 -19.96
N ALA A 69 5.74 -16.38 -21.02
CA ALA A 69 6.28 -16.66 -22.34
C ALA A 69 6.02 -15.46 -23.27
N ARG A 70 7.03 -15.11 -24.07
CA ARG A 70 6.98 -14.08 -25.10
C ARG A 70 7.67 -14.58 -26.37
N ILE A 71 7.03 -14.45 -27.52
CA ILE A 71 7.60 -14.85 -28.81
C ILE A 71 6.99 -14.01 -29.94
N GLN A 72 7.80 -13.63 -30.92
CA GLN A 72 7.32 -12.98 -32.14
C GLN A 72 6.85 -14.00 -33.16
N TYR A 73 5.92 -13.58 -34.02
CA TYR A 73 5.48 -14.36 -35.17
C TYR A 73 5.18 -13.49 -36.37
N ASP A 74 5.07 -14.13 -37.53
CA ASP A 74 4.55 -13.53 -38.75
C ASP A 74 3.41 -14.36 -39.34
N VAL A 75 2.58 -13.73 -40.17
CA VAL A 75 1.52 -14.38 -40.93
C VAL A 75 1.80 -14.21 -42.42
N GLU A 76 2.30 -15.27 -43.05
CA GLU A 76 2.65 -15.28 -44.46
C GLU A 76 1.81 -16.31 -45.21
N ASN A 77 1.13 -15.90 -46.29
CA ASN A 77 0.32 -16.79 -47.14
C ASN A 77 -0.70 -17.63 -46.33
N GLY A 78 -1.32 -17.03 -45.33
CA GLY A 78 -2.30 -17.71 -44.46
C GLY A 78 -1.68 -18.74 -43.51
N LYS A 79 -0.36 -18.67 -43.25
CA LYS A 79 0.35 -19.52 -42.29
C LYS A 79 1.06 -18.68 -41.23
N ILE A 80 1.02 -19.15 -39.99
CA ILE A 80 1.70 -18.52 -38.86
C ILE A 80 3.10 -19.13 -38.73
N LYS A 81 4.13 -18.28 -38.72
CA LYS A 81 5.53 -18.65 -38.52
C LYS A 81 6.06 -18.03 -37.23
N TRP A 82 6.59 -18.86 -36.34
CA TRP A 82 7.22 -18.42 -35.10
C TRP A 82 8.67 -17.99 -35.33
N ALA A 83 9.07 -16.85 -34.77
CA ALA A 83 10.47 -16.40 -34.72
C ALA A 83 11.10 -16.92 -33.42
N TYR A 84 11.56 -18.18 -33.42
CA TYR A 84 12.04 -18.88 -32.22
C TYR A 84 13.28 -18.25 -31.56
N ASP A 85 14.09 -17.52 -32.33
CA ASP A 85 15.20 -16.71 -31.85
C ASP A 85 14.77 -15.57 -30.90
N THR A 86 13.51 -15.14 -31.01
CA THR A 86 12.92 -14.11 -30.14
C THR A 86 12.24 -14.68 -28.90
N PHE A 87 12.23 -16.00 -28.73
CA PHE A 87 11.52 -16.65 -27.63
C PHE A 87 12.18 -16.33 -26.29
N SER A 88 11.41 -15.72 -25.39
CA SER A 88 11.79 -15.40 -24.03
C SER A 88 10.82 -16.06 -23.06
N LEU A 89 11.39 -16.70 -22.02
CA LEU A 89 10.65 -17.43 -21.00
C LEU A 89 11.16 -17.04 -19.61
N GLU A 90 10.25 -16.60 -18.75
CA GLU A 90 10.49 -16.33 -17.34
C GLU A 90 9.75 -17.37 -16.50
N VAL A 91 10.39 -17.87 -15.44
CA VAL A 91 9.84 -18.90 -14.54
C VAL A 91 10.01 -18.45 -13.09
N PHE A 92 8.93 -18.53 -12.32
CA PHE A 92 8.87 -18.15 -10.91
C PHE A 92 8.37 -19.36 -10.11
N GLN A 93 9.25 -19.92 -9.29
CA GLN A 93 8.91 -21.08 -8.47
C GLN A 93 8.09 -20.67 -7.26
N ARG A 94 7.03 -21.43 -6.99
CA ARG A 94 6.18 -21.22 -5.82
C ARG A 94 6.94 -21.62 -4.56
N VAL A 95 6.98 -20.71 -3.59
CA VAL A 95 7.46 -21.04 -2.24
C VAL A 95 6.44 -21.99 -1.60
N PRO A 96 6.87 -23.10 -0.95
CA PRO A 96 5.95 -24.03 -0.30
C PRO A 96 5.02 -23.33 0.70
N ASP A 97 3.74 -23.70 0.67
CA ASP A 97 2.70 -23.06 1.49
C ASP A 97 3.00 -23.16 2.98
N GLU A 98 3.57 -24.29 3.44
CA GLU A 98 3.97 -24.49 4.84
C GLU A 98 4.99 -23.44 5.29
N LYS A 99 5.97 -23.12 4.45
CA LYS A 99 6.97 -22.10 4.73
C LYS A 99 6.32 -20.72 4.79
N VAL A 100 5.52 -20.37 3.78
CA VAL A 100 4.81 -19.08 3.74
C VAL A 100 3.92 -18.90 4.96
N MET A 101 3.13 -19.92 5.32
CA MET A 101 2.24 -19.87 6.47
C MET A 101 2.99 -19.85 7.80
N GLY A 102 4.19 -20.45 7.87
CA GLY A 102 5.09 -20.30 9.01
C GLY A 102 5.51 -18.85 9.24
N GLU A 103 6.03 -18.19 8.20
CA GLU A 103 6.43 -16.78 8.25
C GLU A 103 5.25 -15.86 8.57
N VAL A 104 4.08 -16.08 7.95
CA VAL A 104 2.87 -15.30 8.21
C VAL A 104 2.47 -15.38 9.69
N LYS A 105 2.46 -16.57 10.29
CA LYS A 105 2.13 -16.73 11.71
C LYS A 105 3.13 -16.00 12.62
N GLN A 106 4.41 -16.08 12.31
CA GLN A 106 5.45 -15.39 13.09
C GLN A 106 5.31 -13.87 12.98
N ALA A 107 5.09 -13.35 11.77
CA ALA A 107 4.90 -11.92 11.54
C ALA A 107 3.67 -11.40 12.29
N ILE A 108 2.54 -12.11 12.26
CA ILE A 108 1.32 -11.73 13.00
C ILE A 108 1.61 -11.64 14.50
N GLN A 109 2.27 -12.65 15.09
CA GLN A 109 2.61 -12.63 16.52
C GLN A 109 3.56 -11.49 16.90
N GLN A 110 4.47 -11.11 16.02
CA GLN A 110 5.37 -9.98 16.25
C GLN A 110 4.62 -8.65 16.15
N VAL A 111 3.72 -8.50 15.18
CA VAL A 111 2.88 -7.31 15.03
C VAL A 111 1.93 -7.17 16.21
N GLU A 112 1.27 -8.25 16.67
CA GLU A 112 0.43 -8.22 17.87
C GLU A 112 1.22 -7.72 19.10
N LYS A 113 2.46 -8.19 19.29
CA LYS A 113 3.34 -7.72 20.37
C LYS A 113 3.78 -6.26 20.21
N LEU A 114 3.93 -5.77 18.98
CA LEU A 114 4.25 -4.37 18.69
C LEU A 114 3.03 -3.47 18.92
N VAL A 115 1.84 -3.93 18.57
CA VAL A 115 0.56 -3.23 18.78
C VAL A 115 0.18 -3.20 20.27
N GLU A 116 0.49 -4.23 21.04
CA GLU A 116 0.25 -4.26 22.49
C GLU A 116 1.12 -3.27 23.28
N ARG A 117 2.30 -2.91 22.77
CA ARG A 117 3.05 -1.77 23.28
C ARG A 117 2.43 -0.50 22.71
N ALA A 118 1.35 -0.03 23.34
CA ALA A 118 0.87 1.33 23.10
C ALA A 118 2.10 2.26 23.13
N PRO A 119 2.35 3.05 22.07
CA PRO A 119 3.44 4.00 22.10
C PRO A 119 3.29 4.84 23.35
N ALA A 120 4.38 5.01 24.10
CA ALA A 120 4.40 5.85 25.29
C ALA A 120 4.35 7.32 24.86
N TYR A 121 3.18 7.72 24.35
CA TYR A 121 2.93 9.07 23.91
C TYR A 121 2.98 10.01 25.11
N VAL A 122 3.66 11.13 24.94
CA VAL A 122 3.66 12.24 25.87
C VAL A 122 3.11 13.47 25.17
N VAL A 123 2.23 14.20 25.84
CA VAL A 123 1.67 15.45 25.31
C VAL A 123 2.29 16.63 26.03
N GLU A 124 2.94 17.51 25.29
CA GLU A 124 3.58 18.73 25.81
C GLU A 124 2.96 19.98 25.22
N LYS A 125 2.77 21.01 26.03
CA LYS A 125 2.20 22.27 25.57
C LYS A 125 3.22 23.07 24.78
N ALA A 126 2.87 23.40 23.54
CA ALA A 126 3.65 24.30 22.70
C ALA A 126 3.28 25.76 23.00
N ILE A 127 2.00 26.12 22.90
CA ILE A 127 1.54 27.50 23.11
C ILE A 127 0.05 27.55 23.48
N THR A 128 -0.39 28.67 24.08
CA THR A 128 -1.79 29.08 24.07
C THR A 128 -1.97 30.16 23.01
N THR A 129 -2.88 29.96 22.06
CA THR A 129 -3.21 30.97 21.05
C THR A 129 -3.92 32.16 21.67
N SER A 130 -3.98 33.29 20.95
CA SER A 130 -4.75 34.47 21.33
C SER A 130 -6.25 34.22 21.55
N TYR A 131 -6.78 33.11 21.04
CA TYR A 131 -8.19 32.72 21.18
C TYR A 131 -8.43 31.76 22.36
N GLY A 132 -7.39 31.41 23.13
CA GLY A 132 -7.48 30.52 24.28
C GLY A 132 -7.32 29.03 23.95
N ASP A 133 -7.20 28.66 22.67
CA ASP A 133 -6.85 27.28 22.29
C ASP A 133 -5.42 26.94 22.70
N HIS A 134 -5.17 25.71 23.12
CA HIS A 134 -3.83 25.19 23.37
C HIS A 134 -3.37 24.33 22.20
N ILE A 135 -2.19 24.62 21.66
CA ILE A 135 -1.49 23.71 20.75
C ILE A 135 -0.54 22.86 21.58
N LEU A 136 -0.66 21.54 21.45
CA LEU A 136 0.18 20.57 22.15
C LEU A 136 0.90 19.68 21.13
N TYR A 137 2.16 19.35 21.39
CA TYR A 137 2.90 18.36 20.63
C TYR A 137 2.73 16.97 21.24
N ILE A 138 2.61 15.97 20.37
CA ILE A 138 2.63 14.56 20.74
C ILE A 138 4.03 14.04 20.46
N LYS A 139 4.64 13.39 21.46
CA LYS A 139 5.99 12.83 21.35
C LYS A 139 6.01 11.33 21.65
N ILE A 140 6.91 10.61 21.00
CA ILE A 140 7.36 9.28 21.40
C ILE A 140 8.85 9.40 21.74
N GLY A 141 9.22 9.20 23.00
CA GLY A 141 10.57 9.53 23.46
C GLY A 141 10.86 11.02 23.29
N GLU A 142 11.90 11.37 22.54
CA GLU A 142 12.27 12.76 22.26
C GLU A 142 11.70 13.28 20.92
N GLU A 143 11.19 12.38 20.08
CA GLU A 143 10.73 12.72 18.74
C GLU A 143 9.29 13.24 18.76
N LYS A 144 9.06 14.36 18.07
CA LYS A 144 7.73 14.91 17.85
C LYS A 144 7.07 14.16 16.71
N VAL A 145 6.00 13.44 17.04
CA VAL A 145 5.27 12.57 16.11
C VAL A 145 3.86 13.09 15.81
N GLY A 146 3.44 14.22 16.36
CA GLY A 146 2.11 14.76 16.09
C GLY A 146 1.82 16.07 16.79
N ALA A 147 0.60 16.56 16.59
CA ALA A 147 0.09 17.77 17.23
C ALA A 147 -1.40 17.68 17.52
N LEU A 148 -1.82 18.29 18.62
CA LEU A 148 -3.21 18.49 19.03
C LEU A 148 -3.52 19.98 19.11
N MET A 149 -4.70 20.34 18.63
CA MET A 149 -5.36 21.57 18.96
C MET A 149 -6.45 21.28 19.99
N VAL A 150 -6.36 21.94 21.13
CA VAL A 150 -7.20 21.71 22.30
C VAL A 150 -7.96 22.98 22.64
N THR A 151 -9.28 22.94 22.50
CA THR A 151 -10.18 24.06 22.82
C THR A 151 -10.84 23.80 24.17
N PRO A 152 -10.54 24.59 25.21
CA PRO A 152 -11.23 24.49 26.49
C PRO A 152 -12.74 24.73 26.34
N ILE A 153 -13.57 23.87 26.94
CA ILE A 153 -15.02 24.10 27.03
C ILE A 153 -15.36 24.68 28.41
N ASN A 154 -14.83 24.05 29.46
CA ASN A 154 -14.92 24.46 30.86
C ASN A 154 -13.73 23.86 31.63
N GLU A 155 -13.73 23.98 32.96
CA GLU A 155 -12.63 23.47 33.81
C GLU A 155 -12.48 21.94 33.78
N GLU A 156 -13.52 21.21 33.35
CA GLU A 156 -13.53 19.74 33.35
C GLU A 156 -13.49 19.12 31.95
N GLN A 157 -13.68 19.88 30.87
CA GLN A 157 -13.84 19.34 29.52
C GLN A 157 -13.14 20.19 28.47
N VAL A 158 -12.54 19.49 27.51
CA VAL A 158 -11.91 20.08 26.33
C VAL A 158 -12.38 19.41 25.05
N LEU A 159 -12.29 20.10 23.93
CA LEU A 159 -12.37 19.51 22.60
C LEU A 159 -10.97 19.33 22.06
N VAL A 160 -10.67 18.15 21.54
CA VAL A 160 -9.39 17.78 20.97
C VAL A 160 -9.57 17.44 19.50
N ARG A 161 -8.71 17.98 18.65
CA ARG A 161 -8.52 17.52 17.27
C ARG A 161 -7.04 17.55 16.93
N GLY A 162 -6.58 16.72 16.01
CA GLY A 162 -5.18 16.72 15.63
C GLY A 162 -4.80 15.53 14.77
N ALA A 163 -3.50 15.27 14.68
CA ALA A 163 -2.96 14.16 13.92
C ALA A 163 -1.70 13.60 14.58
N VAL A 164 -1.45 12.32 14.33
CA VAL A 164 -0.24 11.59 14.70
C VAL A 164 0.33 10.97 13.42
N LEU A 165 1.65 11.04 13.26
CA LEU A 165 2.40 10.53 12.12
C LEU A 165 2.94 9.12 12.37
N GLU A 166 3.34 8.85 13.62
CA GLU A 166 3.99 7.58 13.99
C GLU A 166 3.33 6.92 15.22
N PRO A 167 3.28 5.58 15.28
CA PRO A 167 3.82 4.62 14.31
C PRO A 167 2.94 4.46 13.06
N THR A 168 1.70 4.94 13.10
CA THR A 168 0.77 4.92 11.98
C THR A 168 0.13 6.29 11.82
N PRO A 169 0.08 6.85 10.60
CA PRO A 169 -0.60 8.12 10.36
C PRO A 169 -2.10 8.03 10.65
N VAL A 170 -2.57 8.85 11.58
CA VAL A 170 -3.98 8.93 11.97
C VAL A 170 -4.44 10.37 12.19
N ILE A 171 -5.72 10.62 11.95
CA ILE A 171 -6.40 11.89 12.26
C ILE A 171 -7.36 11.67 13.43
N ILE A 172 -7.15 12.47 14.47
CA ILE A 172 -8.05 12.56 15.62
C ILE A 172 -9.10 13.61 15.27
N ASP A 173 -10.30 13.12 14.89
CA ASP A 173 -11.46 13.96 14.69
C ASP A 173 -11.86 14.68 15.98
N ARG A 174 -12.62 15.77 15.84
CA ARG A 174 -13.06 16.61 16.95
C ARG A 174 -13.80 15.78 18.02
N THR A 175 -13.09 15.50 19.12
CA THR A 175 -13.55 14.62 20.18
C THR A 175 -13.59 15.37 21.50
N ARG A 176 -14.64 15.17 22.29
CA ARG A 176 -14.75 15.75 23.62
C ARG A 176 -14.04 14.86 24.64
N VAL A 177 -13.18 15.44 25.46
CA VAL A 177 -12.38 14.74 26.46
C VAL A 177 -12.60 15.36 27.83
N SER A 178 -12.87 14.52 28.83
CA SER A 178 -12.93 14.92 30.24
C SER A 178 -11.53 15.04 30.83
N LEU A 179 -11.24 16.11 31.56
CA LEU A 179 -9.98 16.36 32.26
C LEU A 179 -9.93 15.70 33.64
N GLU A 180 -11.07 15.34 34.23
CA GLU A 180 -11.16 14.68 35.55
C GLU A 180 -10.38 15.44 36.64
N GLY A 181 -10.42 16.78 36.61
CA GLY A 181 -9.71 17.64 37.56
C GLY A 181 -8.19 17.70 37.40
N LYS A 182 -7.63 17.06 36.37
CA LYS A 182 -6.19 17.09 36.07
C LYS A 182 -5.83 18.23 35.11
N PRO A 183 -4.57 18.71 35.14
CA PRO A 183 -4.07 19.62 34.11
C PRO A 183 -4.20 19.01 32.71
N ILE A 184 -4.49 19.84 31.71
CA ILE A 184 -4.73 19.43 30.32
C ILE A 184 -3.65 18.48 29.79
N ASN A 185 -2.37 18.80 29.98
CA ASN A 185 -1.26 17.97 29.49
C ASN A 185 -1.28 16.57 30.11
N THR A 186 -1.51 16.48 31.42
CA THR A 186 -1.54 15.20 32.16
C THR A 186 -2.74 14.37 31.73
N ALA A 187 -3.94 14.97 31.70
CA ALA A 187 -5.16 14.30 31.28
C ALA A 187 -5.07 13.76 29.85
N LEU A 188 -4.49 14.56 28.92
CA LEU A 188 -4.35 14.16 27.53
C LEU A 188 -3.24 13.15 27.32
N THR A 189 -2.14 13.20 28.08
CA THR A 189 -1.11 12.16 28.06
C THR A 189 -1.66 10.79 28.48
N GLU A 190 -2.57 10.75 29.45
CA GLU A 190 -3.22 9.49 29.85
C GLU A 190 -4.21 8.97 28.80
N LYS A 191 -4.84 9.86 28.02
CA LYS A 191 -5.93 9.51 27.09
C LYS A 191 -5.51 9.44 25.62
N ILE A 192 -4.33 9.92 25.26
CA ILE A 192 -3.90 10.03 23.86
C ILE A 192 -3.80 8.66 23.17
N ALA A 193 -3.37 7.61 23.89
CA ALA A 193 -3.31 6.27 23.32
C ALA A 193 -4.70 5.77 22.88
N ASP A 194 -5.73 6.02 23.68
CA ASP A 194 -7.12 5.68 23.32
C ASP A 194 -7.65 6.55 22.19
N LEU A 195 -7.34 7.86 22.19
CA LEU A 195 -7.73 8.76 21.11
C LEU A 195 -7.13 8.33 19.77
N VAL A 196 -5.85 7.95 19.75
CA VAL A 196 -5.15 7.41 18.58
C VAL A 196 -5.75 6.08 18.15
N ARG A 197 -6.15 5.22 19.10
CA ARG A 197 -6.73 3.91 18.79
C ARG A 197 -8.09 4.00 18.09
N THR A 198 -8.88 5.01 18.41
CA THR A 198 -10.19 5.26 17.76
C THR A 198 -10.11 6.26 16.61
N ALA A 199 -8.91 6.80 16.32
CA ALA A 199 -8.69 7.76 15.26
C ALA A 199 -8.85 7.13 13.87
N LYS A 200 -9.05 7.99 12.87
CA LYS A 200 -9.17 7.56 11.48
C LYS A 200 -7.77 7.35 10.89
N ALA A 201 -7.47 6.15 10.41
CA ALA A 201 -6.27 5.88 9.64
C ALA A 201 -6.30 6.62 8.29
N VAL A 202 -5.19 7.27 7.93
CA VAL A 202 -5.04 8.08 6.71
C VAL A 202 -3.66 7.87 6.08
N GLU A 203 -3.47 8.44 4.90
CA GLU A 203 -2.14 8.55 4.28
C GLU A 203 -1.26 9.58 5.02
N SER A 204 0.06 9.38 5.01
CA SER A 204 1.02 10.25 5.72
C SER A 204 0.88 11.73 5.34
N GLU A 205 0.64 12.04 4.06
CA GLU A 205 0.49 13.40 3.57
C GLU A 205 -0.67 14.16 4.22
N GLU A 206 -1.79 13.46 4.49
CA GLU A 206 -2.96 14.07 5.12
C GLU A 206 -2.69 14.44 6.59
N ALA A 207 -2.06 13.51 7.33
CA ALA A 207 -1.68 13.73 8.72
C ALA A 207 -0.61 14.82 8.85
N GLU A 208 0.40 14.81 7.97
CA GLU A 208 1.46 15.83 7.93
C GLU A 208 0.91 17.23 7.74
N LYS A 209 -0.09 17.39 6.86
CA LYS A 209 -0.71 18.69 6.62
C LYS A 209 -1.30 19.27 7.91
N ILE A 210 -2.00 18.46 8.70
CA ILE A 210 -2.60 18.90 9.97
C ILE A 210 -1.51 19.27 10.99
N VAL A 211 -0.43 18.49 11.05
CA VAL A 211 0.69 18.79 11.95
C VAL A 211 1.39 20.09 11.55
N LYS A 212 1.65 20.30 10.25
CA LYS A 212 2.25 21.54 9.71
C LYS A 212 1.35 22.75 9.93
N ASP A 213 0.03 22.60 9.78
CA ASP A 213 -0.93 23.67 10.07
C ASP A 213 -0.86 24.08 11.56
N ALA A 214 -0.76 23.12 12.48
CA ALA A 214 -0.60 23.39 13.89
C ALA A 214 0.74 24.08 14.19
N GLU A 215 1.84 23.69 13.55
CA GLU A 215 3.14 24.34 13.68
C GLU A 215 3.13 25.78 13.17
N ALA A 216 2.48 26.03 12.04
CA ALA A 216 2.33 27.39 11.50
C ALA A 216 1.57 28.30 12.48
N VAL A 217 0.56 27.75 13.18
CA VAL A 217 -0.13 28.48 14.27
C VAL A 217 0.84 28.81 15.40
N VAL A 218 1.64 27.84 15.87
CA VAL A 218 2.65 28.08 16.92
C VAL A 218 3.62 29.18 16.51
N GLU A 219 4.19 29.11 15.30
CA GLU A 219 5.13 30.11 14.80
C GLU A 219 4.49 31.51 14.72
N SER A 220 3.25 31.59 14.24
CA SER A 220 2.53 32.86 14.11
C SER A 220 2.22 33.51 15.46
N GLU A 221 1.86 32.71 16.47
CA GLU A 221 1.53 33.21 17.80
C GLU A 221 2.80 33.60 18.59
N SER A 222 3.88 32.83 18.48
CA SER A 222 5.17 33.17 19.08
C SER A 222 5.70 34.53 18.59
N LYS A 223 5.61 34.80 17.28
CA LYS A 223 6.02 36.11 16.71
C LYS A 223 5.18 37.28 17.25
N LYS A 224 3.89 37.07 17.53
CA LYS A 224 3.02 38.11 18.11
C LYS A 224 3.37 38.40 19.57
N ILE A 225 3.82 37.39 20.31
CA ILE A 225 4.26 37.54 21.71
C ILE A 225 5.59 38.31 21.74
N GLU A 226 6.55 37.95 20.88
CA GLU A 226 7.84 38.66 20.78
C GLU A 226 7.70 40.11 20.29
N ALA A 227 6.70 40.41 19.45
CA ALA A 227 6.44 41.75 18.94
C ALA A 227 5.72 42.69 19.94
N LYS A 228 5.33 42.20 21.13
CA LYS A 228 4.79 43.01 22.23
C LYS A 228 5.80 43.11 23.38
N PRO A 229 6.82 43.97 23.30
CA PRO A 229 7.57 44.36 24.49
C PRO A 229 6.65 45.17 25.42
N GLU A 230 6.80 44.91 26.71
CA GLU A 230 6.02 45.42 27.86
C GLU A 230 5.67 46.93 27.76
N GLU A 231 4.37 47.25 27.88
CA GLU A 231 3.88 48.56 28.34
C GLU A 231 3.54 48.48 29.84
#